data_AF-A0A1F5SNG6-F1
#
_entry.id   AF-A0A1F5SNG6-F1
#
_cell.length_a   1.000
_cell.length_b   1.000
_cell.length_c   1.000
_cell.angle_alpha   90.00
_cell.angle_beta   90.00
_cell.angle_gamma   90.00
#
_symmetry.space_group_name_H-M   'P 1'
#
loop_
_entity.id
_entity.type
_entity.pdbx_description
1 polymer ?
#
loop_
_entity_poly.entity_id
_entity_poly.type
_entity_poly.pdbx_seq_one_letter_code
_entity_poly.pdbx_strand_id
1 'polypeptide(L)'
;MPRSLKKGPYVNEGLLKKIKELKSGDKTVIKVWDRACSVTPEMVGFTIGVHNGRQHIPVSVVENMVGHKLGEFAPTRKFVAHGGRKAKEAETAAAAVAVAEKK
;
A
#
# COMPACT_ATOMS: atom_id res chain seq x y z
N MET A 1 14.76 -6.66 4.78
CA MET A 1 15.39 -7.05 6.06
C MET A 1 15.18 -5.93 7.09
N PRO A 2 14.77 -6.27 8.32
CA PRO A 2 14.61 -5.29 9.39
C PRO A 2 15.96 -4.73 9.84
N ARG A 3 15.96 -3.53 10.44
CA ARG A 3 17.15 -2.96 11.08
C ARG A 3 17.42 -3.69 12.39
N SER A 4 18.66 -3.65 12.87
CA SER A 4 19.01 -4.14 14.22
C SER A 4 18.16 -3.45 15.29
N LEU A 5 17.74 -4.22 16.30
CA LEU A 5 16.87 -3.77 17.41
C LEU A 5 17.38 -2.49 18.09
N LYS A 6 18.70 -2.36 18.27
CA LYS A 6 19.33 -1.19 18.90
C LYS A 6 19.04 0.14 18.18
N LYS A 7 18.76 0.10 16.87
CA LYS A 7 18.54 1.30 16.03
C LYS A 7 17.05 1.68 15.90
N GLY A 8 16.13 0.82 16.34
CA GLY A 8 14.68 1.01 16.21
C GLY A 8 14.14 0.88 14.77
N PRO A 9 12.83 1.06 14.57
CA PRO A 9 12.21 1.14 13.25
C PRO A 9 12.54 2.48 12.56
N TYR A 10 12.71 2.47 11.23
CA TYR A 10 12.89 3.71 10.47
C TYR A 10 11.51 4.33 10.23
N VAL A 11 11.34 5.60 10.60
CA VAL A 11 10.09 6.33 10.45
C VAL A 11 10.38 7.72 9.90
N ASN A 12 9.55 8.18 8.97
CA ASN A 12 9.67 9.50 8.39
C ASN A 12 9.03 10.55 9.32
N GLU A 13 9.82 11.50 9.81
CA GLU A 13 9.34 12.55 10.72
C GLU A 13 8.26 13.44 10.09
N GLY A 14 8.36 13.73 8.80
CA GLY A 14 7.37 14.53 8.07
C GLY A 14 6.04 13.79 7.92
N LEU A 15 6.06 12.46 7.81
CA LEU A 15 4.85 11.65 7.81
C LEU A 15 4.19 11.66 9.20
N LEU A 16 4.98 11.47 10.27
CA LEU A 16 4.46 11.50 11.64
C LEU A 16 3.82 12.85 12.00
N LYS A 17 4.43 13.97 11.60
CA LYS A 17 3.84 15.30 11.82
C LYS A 17 2.45 15.43 11.18
N LYS A 18 2.32 15.02 9.92
CA LYS A 18 1.04 15.03 9.20
C LYS A 18 0.00 14.15 9.88
N ILE A 19 0.40 12.95 10.33
CA ILE A 19 -0.52 12.02 11.01
C ILE A 19 -0.98 12.58 12.35
N LYS A 20 -0.10 13.27 13.10
CA LYS A 20 -0.45 13.92 14.37
C LYS A 20 -1.40 15.11 14.22
N GLU A 21 -1.34 15.80 13.07
CA GLU A 21 -2.23 16.92 12.76
C GLU A 21 -3.64 16.46 12.33
N LEU A 22 -3.77 15.23 11.83
CA LEU A 22 -5.06 14.65 11.47
C LEU A 22 -5.81 14.13 12.70
N LYS A 23 -7.14 14.24 12.68
CA LYS A 23 -7.99 13.62 13.71
C LYS A 23 -8.25 12.16 13.37
N SER A 24 -8.40 11.35 14.41
CA SER A 24 -8.79 9.94 14.28
C SER A 24 -10.16 9.86 13.58
N GLY A 25 -10.19 9.23 12.40
CA GLY A 25 -11.41 9.09 11.57
C GLY A 25 -11.43 9.96 10.31
N ASP A 26 -10.47 10.87 10.14
CA ASP A 26 -10.32 11.61 8.89
C ASP A 26 -9.86 10.68 7.76
N LYS A 27 -10.66 10.62 6.68
CA LYS A 27 -10.38 9.79 5.49
C LYS A 27 -9.43 10.46 4.50
N THR A 28 -8.68 11.46 4.95
CA THR A 28 -7.75 12.21 4.10
C THR A 28 -6.58 11.31 3.70
N VAL A 29 -6.33 11.23 2.40
CA VAL A 29 -5.26 10.38 1.86
C VAL A 29 -3.93 11.11 1.93
N ILE A 30 -3.04 10.67 2.82
CA ILE A 30 -1.70 11.24 2.95
C ILE A 30 -0.81 10.66 1.86
N LYS A 31 -0.37 11.48 0.90
CA LYS A 31 0.55 11.05 -0.17
C LYS A 31 1.98 10.94 0.36
N VAL A 32 2.62 9.80 0.10
CA VAL A 32 3.97 9.47 0.57
C VAL A 32 4.80 8.87 -0.56
N TRP A 33 6.02 9.38 -0.73
CA TRP A 33 7.04 8.82 -1.63
C TRP A 33 7.98 7.86 -0.92
N ASP A 34 8.15 8.02 0.39
CA ASP A 34 9.03 7.20 1.20
C ASP A 34 8.43 5.81 1.47
N ARG A 35 8.81 4.85 0.63
CA ARG A 35 8.41 3.44 0.73
C ARG A 35 9.16 2.67 1.82
N ALA A 36 10.27 3.22 2.34
CA ALA A 36 11.12 2.54 3.31
C ALA A 36 10.66 2.77 4.76
N CYS A 37 9.75 3.72 4.97
CA CYS A 37 9.12 3.97 6.26
C CYS A 37 8.41 2.72 6.79
N SER A 38 8.64 2.42 8.06
CA SER A 38 7.97 1.34 8.78
C SER A 38 6.62 1.83 9.27
N VAL A 39 5.61 0.96 9.24
CA VAL A 39 4.29 1.25 9.81
C VAL A 39 4.40 1.28 11.32
N THR A 40 4.08 2.41 11.94
CA THR A 40 3.98 2.56 13.40
C THR A 40 2.53 2.43 13.87
N PRO A 41 2.30 2.10 15.15
CA PRO A 41 0.94 2.00 15.70
C PRO A 41 0.10 3.27 15.53
N GLU A 42 0.74 4.45 15.56
CA GLU A 42 0.08 5.75 15.35
C GLU A 42 -0.56 5.90 13.96
N MET A 43 -0.17 5.07 12.98
CA MET A 43 -0.68 5.14 11.61
C MET A 43 -1.94 4.29 11.39
N VAL A 44 -2.33 3.45 12.37
CA VAL A 44 -3.47 2.54 12.25
C VAL A 44 -4.77 3.34 12.13
N GLY A 45 -5.61 2.96 11.17
CA GLY A 45 -6.87 3.66 10.90
C GLY A 45 -6.78 4.82 9.91
N PHE A 46 -5.57 5.22 9.49
CA PHE A 46 -5.37 6.21 8.43
C PHE A 46 -5.19 5.56 7.05
N THR A 47 -5.50 6.33 6.00
CA THR A 47 -5.25 5.90 4.62
C THR A 47 -4.03 6.61 4.04
N ILE A 48 -3.00 5.84 3.68
CA ILE A 48 -1.74 6.35 3.17
C ILE A 48 -1.65 6.03 1.68
N GLY A 49 -1.47 7.07 0.86
CA GLY A 49 -1.19 6.94 -0.56
C GLY A 49 0.28 6.65 -0.79
N VAL A 50 0.66 5.38 -1.01
CA VAL A 50 2.06 4.97 -1.22
C VAL A 50 2.43 5.04 -2.69
N HIS A 51 3.50 5.75 -3.02
CA HIS A 51 3.96 5.89 -4.41
C HIS A 51 4.51 4.57 -4.98
N ASN A 52 3.99 4.13 -6.13
CA ASN A 52 4.42 2.91 -6.80
C ASN A 52 5.40 3.10 -7.98
N GLY A 53 5.83 4.34 -8.23
CA GLY A 53 6.65 4.71 -9.39
C GLY A 53 5.85 5.46 -10.47
N ARG A 54 4.52 5.36 -10.46
CA ARG A 54 3.64 6.07 -11.39
C ARG A 54 2.48 6.78 -10.69
N GLN A 55 1.88 6.13 -9.71
CA GLN A 55 0.70 6.63 -9.00
C GLN A 55 0.81 6.34 -7.49
N HIS A 56 0.02 7.04 -6.69
CA HIS A 56 -0.11 6.78 -5.27
C HIS A 56 -1.26 5.79 -5.06
N ILE A 57 -0.95 4.59 -4.56
CA ILE A 57 -1.94 3.57 -4.24
C ILE A 57 -2.45 3.85 -2.82
N PRO A 58 -3.77 4.06 -2.61
CA PRO A 58 -4.32 4.23 -1.28
C PRO A 58 -4.29 2.91 -0.52
N VAL A 59 -3.59 2.89 0.61
CA VAL A 59 -3.50 1.75 1.52
C VAL A 59 -4.12 2.16 2.85
N SER A 60 -5.21 1.50 3.24
CA SER A 60 -5.82 1.66 4.56
C SER A 60 -5.07 0.79 5.56
N VAL A 61 -4.45 1.42 6.55
CA VAL A 61 -3.53 0.75 7.48
C VAL A 61 -4.31 0.03 8.58
N VAL A 62 -4.07 -1.27 8.70
CA VAL A 62 -4.64 -2.16 9.74
C VAL A 62 -3.55 -2.52 10.75
N GLU A 63 -3.93 -2.89 11.98
CA GLU A 63 -3.01 -3.28 13.05
C GLU A 63 -2.04 -4.40 12.65
N ASN A 64 -2.49 -5.37 11.88
CA ASN A 64 -1.65 -6.47 11.37
C ASN A 64 -0.51 -6.00 10.43
N MET A 65 -0.53 -4.75 9.96
CA MET A 65 0.51 -4.18 9.11
C MET A 65 1.65 -3.53 9.92
N VAL A 66 1.51 -3.39 11.24
CA VAL A 66 2.53 -2.78 12.10
C VAL A 66 3.83 -3.59 12.03
N GLY A 67 4.96 -2.88 11.88
CA GLY A 67 6.29 -3.50 11.73
C GLY A 67 6.70 -3.80 10.29
N HIS A 68 5.76 -3.83 9.34
CA HIS A 68 6.05 -3.93 7.91
C HIS A 68 6.45 -2.58 7.30
N LYS A 69 6.98 -2.61 6.07
CA LYS A 69 7.27 -1.40 5.29
C LYS A 69 6.07 -0.99 4.44
N LEU A 70 5.84 0.31 4.32
CA LEU A 70 4.78 0.85 3.45
C LEU A 70 4.90 0.35 1.99
N GLY A 71 6.13 0.18 1.51
CA GLY A 71 6.40 -0.31 0.16
C GLY A 71 5.95 -1.75 -0.11
N GLU A 72 5.70 -2.56 0.92
CA GLU A 72 5.24 -3.96 0.75
C GLU A 72 3.78 -4.00 0.25
N PHE A 73 2.99 -2.99 0.57
CA PHE A 73 1.57 -2.89 0.22
C PHE A 73 1.32 -2.17 -1.11
N ALA A 74 2.38 -1.76 -1.83
CA ALA A 74 2.29 -1.02 -3.08
C ALA A 74 3.15 -1.66 -4.19
N PRO A 75 2.60 -2.62 -4.96
CA PRO A 75 3.35 -3.31 -6.01
C PRO A 75 3.82 -2.35 -7.10
N THR A 76 5.09 -2.50 -7.51
CA THR A 76 5.74 -1.64 -8.53
C THR A 76 5.65 -2.20 -9.93
N ARG A 77 5.78 -3.52 -10.08
CA ARG A 77 5.72 -4.21 -11.36
C ARG A 77 4.36 -4.86 -11.53
N LYS A 78 3.75 -4.68 -12.70
CA LYS A 78 2.60 -5.50 -13.10
C LYS A 78 3.13 -6.88 -13.45
N PHE A 79 2.57 -7.90 -12.82
CA PHE A 79 2.84 -9.27 -13.24
C PHE A 79 2.27 -9.47 -14.64
N VAL A 80 3.07 -10.01 -15.54
CA VAL A 80 2.64 -10.42 -16.87
C VAL A 80 2.91 -11.91 -16.94
N ALA A 81 1.84 -12.72 -16.95
CA ALA A 81 1.98 -14.15 -17.14
C ALA A 81 2.53 -14.42 -18.55
N HIS A 82 3.48 -15.36 -18.66
CA HIS A 82 3.89 -15.92 -19.95
C HIS A 82 2.83 -16.91 -20.45
N GLY A 83 1.64 -16.39 -20.73
CA GLY A 83 0.56 -17.12 -21.33
C GLY A 83 0.47 -16.77 -22.81
N GLY A 84 0.52 -17.77 -23.69
CA GLY A 84 0.15 -17.58 -25.09
C GLY A 84 -1.27 -17.02 -25.23
N ARG A 85 -1.69 -16.67 -26.45
CA ARG A 85 -2.95 -15.97 -26.73
C ARG A 85 -4.19 -16.52 -25.97
N LYS A 86 -4.28 -17.85 -25.83
CA LYS A 86 -5.35 -18.55 -25.10
C LYS A 86 -5.44 -18.23 -23.60
N ALA A 87 -4.32 -18.01 -22.92
CA ALA A 87 -4.32 -17.66 -21.50
C ALA A 87 -4.77 -16.21 -21.26
N LYS A 88 -4.40 -15.30 -22.18
CA LYS A 88 -4.93 -13.93 -22.20
C LYS A 88 -6.43 -13.89 -22.44
N GLU A 89 -6.92 -14.68 -23.41
CA GLU A 89 -8.36 -14.78 -23.71
C GLU A 89 -9.14 -15.33 -22.50
N ALA A 90 -8.64 -16.36 -21.81
CA ALA A 90 -9.24 -16.90 -20.60
C ALA A 90 -9.24 -15.90 -19.42
N GLU A 91 -8.16 -15.15 -19.22
CA GLU A 91 -8.09 -14.12 -18.16
C GLU A 91 -9.02 -12.94 -18.45
N THR A 92 -9.14 -12.52 -19.72
CA THR A 92 -10.11 -11.49 -20.11
C THR A 92 -11.57 -11.96 -20.01
N ALA A 93 -11.86 -13.23 -20.31
CA ALA A 93 -13.19 -13.81 -20.14
C ALA A 93 -13.56 -13.92 -18.65
N ALA A 94 -12.63 -14.37 -17.81
CA ALA A 94 -12.83 -14.41 -16.35
C ALA A 94 -13.03 -13.01 -15.76
N ALA A 95 -12.28 -12.02 -16.23
CA ALA A 95 -12.46 -10.63 -15.83
C ALA A 95 -13.82 -10.04 -16.26
N ALA A 96 -14.33 -10.41 -17.44
CA ALA A 96 -15.65 -9.98 -17.91
C ALA A 96 -16.81 -10.61 -17.10
N VAL A 97 -16.70 -11.89 -16.73
CA VAL A 97 -17.69 -12.58 -15.90
C VAL A 97 -17.74 -11.99 -14.49
N ALA A 98 -16.59 -11.72 -13.87
CA ALA A 98 -16.51 -11.12 -12.53
C ALA A 98 -17.06 -9.68 -12.46
N VAL A 99 -17.08 -8.97 -13.59
CA VAL A 99 -17.68 -7.62 -13.69
C VAL A 99 -19.20 -7.69 -13.90
N ALA A 100 -19.70 -8.73 -14.58
CA ALA A 100 -21.14 -8.95 -14.76
C ALA A 100 -21.84 -9.44 -13.48
N GLU A 101 -21.15 -10.21 -12.64
CA GLU A 101 -21.70 -10.78 -11.39
C GLU A 101 -21.69 -9.78 -10.21
N LYS A 102 -20.90 -8.70 -10.32
CA LYS A 102 -20.87 -7.59 -9.35
C LYS A 102 -21.82 -6.43 -9.69
N LYS A 103 -22.65 -6.60 -10.71
CA LYS A 103 -23.66 -5.63 -11.14
C LYS A 103 -25.05 -6.19 -10.91
#